data_AF-C3X2N2-F1
#
_entry.id   AF-C3X2N2-F1
#
_cell.length_a   1.000
_cell.length_b   1.000
_cell.length_c   1.000
_cell.angle_alpha   90.00
_cell.angle_beta   90.00
_cell.angle_gamma   90.00
#
_symmetry.space_group_name_H-M   'P 1'
#
loop_
_entity.id
_entity.type
_entity.pdbx_description
1 polymer ?
#
loop_
_entity_poly.entity_id
_entity_poly.type
_entity_poly.pdbx_seq_one_letter_code
_entity_poly.pdbx_strand_id
1 'polypeptide(L)'
;MGEKARQTRQSGSIAACRSGPPEQNVFRFLLFRYHNAFIIHIFSGYSGQLPAKQGKDSMTTPFDAFIDWFGKLPLKYRQDLASEVASLLPGIEVNPYHRKFLDDFSGQLDRIRKKGHREEYGLLLCIRAVIDRIVESKNRENEGWEKEKEALDELAKITGSCSIAVQASEKAMQYSEWKAIGEKWNELVDQSLTQDAIERWHHSVSPAAHIV
;
A
#
# COMPACT_ATOMS: atom_id res chain seq x y z
N MET A 1 -63.05 -23.64 -35.72
CA MET A 1 -61.78 -24.38 -35.92
C MET A 1 -60.77 -23.44 -36.55
N GLY A 2 -59.61 -23.25 -35.93
CA GLY A 2 -58.52 -22.42 -36.47
C GLY A 2 -57.82 -21.58 -35.40
N GLU A 3 -56.99 -22.20 -34.57
CA GLU A 3 -55.98 -21.54 -33.74
C GLU A 3 -54.95 -20.80 -34.60
N LYS A 4 -54.47 -19.63 -34.14
CA LYS A 4 -53.04 -19.25 -34.27
C LYS A 4 -52.63 -18.11 -33.33
N ALA A 5 -51.94 -18.52 -32.27
CA ALA A 5 -50.72 -18.01 -31.64
C ALA A 5 -50.38 -16.50 -31.62
N ARG A 6 -50.18 -16.04 -30.37
CA ARG A 6 -49.34 -14.95 -29.82
C ARG A 6 -48.11 -14.54 -30.65
N GLN A 7 -47.84 -13.23 -30.66
CA GLN A 7 -46.49 -12.72 -30.44
C GLN A 7 -46.50 -11.33 -29.77
N THR A 8 -46.07 -11.31 -28.51
CA THR A 8 -45.93 -10.12 -27.66
C THR A 8 -44.55 -9.49 -27.92
N ARG A 9 -44.49 -8.24 -28.41
CA ARG A 9 -43.27 -7.42 -28.44
C ARG A 9 -43.24 -6.55 -27.18
N GLN A 10 -42.37 -6.88 -26.23
CA GLN A 10 -41.95 -5.94 -25.18
C GLN A 10 -40.77 -5.13 -25.70
N SER A 11 -40.99 -3.82 -25.88
CA SER A 11 -39.93 -2.83 -26.08
C SER A 11 -39.64 -2.20 -24.72
N GLY A 12 -38.62 -2.70 -24.03
CA GLY A 12 -38.17 -2.19 -22.74
C GLY A 12 -37.13 -1.09 -22.93
N SER A 13 -37.53 0.13 -22.63
CA SER A 13 -36.74 1.36 -22.58
C SER A 13 -35.57 1.26 -21.59
N ILE A 14 -34.35 1.57 -22.03
CA ILE A 14 -33.19 1.78 -21.17
C ILE A 14 -33.33 3.18 -20.57
N ALA A 15 -33.70 3.26 -19.28
CA ALA A 15 -33.73 4.50 -18.52
C ALA A 15 -32.84 4.39 -17.29
N ALA A 16 -31.81 5.25 -17.27
CA ALA A 16 -31.05 5.80 -16.15
C ALA A 16 -31.33 5.25 -14.74
N CYS A 17 -30.35 4.55 -14.17
CA CYS A 17 -30.32 4.24 -12.73
C CYS A 17 -29.52 5.32 -11.97
N ARG A 18 -30.27 6.12 -11.19
CA ARG A 18 -29.78 7.07 -10.19
C ARG A 18 -29.28 6.34 -8.93
N SER A 19 -28.15 6.83 -8.41
CA SER A 19 -27.70 6.90 -7.01
C SER A 19 -28.38 6.00 -5.94
N GLY A 20 -27.62 5.05 -5.40
CA GLY A 20 -27.84 4.43 -4.08
C GLY A 20 -26.78 4.85 -3.05
N PRO A 21 -27.05 4.74 -1.74
CA PRO A 21 -26.27 5.37 -0.66
C PRO A 21 -24.99 4.59 -0.27
N PRO A 22 -24.03 5.23 0.44
CA PRO A 22 -22.73 4.65 0.75
C PRO A 22 -22.77 3.89 2.08
N GLU A 23 -22.97 2.58 2.05
CA GLU A 23 -22.77 1.70 3.21
C GLU A 23 -21.69 0.65 2.91
N GLN A 24 -20.43 1.08 2.77
CA GLN A 24 -19.28 0.16 2.78
C GLN A 24 -18.06 0.84 3.40
N ASN A 25 -17.99 0.89 4.74
CA ASN A 25 -16.74 1.27 5.45
C ASN A 25 -16.59 0.66 6.84
N VAL A 26 -17.34 -0.38 7.20
CA VAL A 26 -17.31 -0.95 8.57
C VAL A 26 -16.42 -2.20 8.68
N PHE A 27 -16.05 -2.85 7.56
CA PHE A 27 -15.35 -4.15 7.61
C PHE A 27 -13.83 -4.10 7.84
N ARG A 28 -13.19 -2.92 7.83
CA ARG A 28 -11.72 -2.80 8.06
C ARG A 28 -11.30 -2.67 9.54
N PHE A 29 -12.24 -2.66 10.50
CA PHE A 29 -11.94 -2.28 11.89
C PHE A 29 -11.59 -3.42 12.88
N LEU A 30 -11.61 -4.70 12.48
CA LEU A 30 -11.54 -5.82 13.44
C LEU A 30 -10.25 -6.66 13.45
N LEU A 31 -9.22 -6.34 12.65
CA LEU A 31 -7.94 -7.08 12.69
C LEU A 31 -6.84 -6.40 13.53
N PHE A 32 -7.17 -5.37 14.32
CA PHE A 32 -6.20 -4.49 15.00
C PHE A 32 -5.78 -4.91 16.42
N ARG A 33 -5.97 -6.17 16.81
CA ARG A 33 -5.44 -6.69 18.07
C ARG A 33 -4.80 -8.03 17.84
N TYR A 34 -3.48 -8.04 17.68
CA TYR A 34 -2.53 -8.98 18.29
C TYR A 34 -1.17 -8.73 17.64
N HIS A 35 -0.15 -8.51 18.49
CA HIS A 35 1.28 -8.31 18.18
C HIS A 35 1.74 -6.86 17.98
N ASN A 36 1.75 -6.10 19.08
CA ASN A 36 2.67 -4.98 19.26
C ASN A 36 3.40 -5.16 20.59
N ALA A 37 4.54 -5.83 20.54
CA ALA A 37 5.47 -5.93 21.65
C ALA A 37 6.89 -6.18 21.13
N PHE A 38 7.43 -5.25 20.35
CA PHE A 38 8.86 -5.00 20.26
C PHE A 38 9.07 -3.68 19.50
N ILE A 39 10.10 -2.90 19.87
CA ILE A 39 10.44 -1.57 19.34
C ILE A 39 9.64 -0.40 19.96
N ILE A 40 9.80 -0.22 21.27
CA ILE A 40 9.73 1.12 21.89
C ILE A 40 11.00 1.23 22.73
N HIS A 41 12.04 1.88 22.20
CA HIS A 41 13.08 2.58 22.97
C HIS A 41 14.20 3.14 22.07
N ILE A 42 13.86 3.90 21.04
CA ILE A 42 14.79 4.88 20.45
C ILE A 42 13.92 6.09 20.11
N PHE A 43 14.44 7.31 20.30
CA PHE A 43 13.81 8.63 20.06
C PHE A 43 13.42 9.40 21.32
N SER A 44 14.43 9.90 22.03
CA SER A 44 14.31 11.14 22.79
C SER A 44 15.60 11.94 22.65
N GLY A 45 15.46 13.22 22.28
CA GLY A 45 16.49 14.24 22.39
C GLY A 45 17.30 14.49 21.13
N TYR A 46 17.09 15.66 20.53
CA TYR A 46 18.07 16.62 20.01
C TYR A 46 17.53 17.33 18.77
N SER A 47 17.04 18.56 18.98
CA SER A 47 16.76 19.51 17.92
C SER A 47 18.00 20.38 17.69
N GLY A 48 18.67 20.20 16.56
CA GLY A 48 19.70 21.10 16.07
C GLY A 48 19.43 21.42 14.60
N GLN A 49 19.21 22.69 14.28
CA GLN A 49 19.07 23.18 12.91
C GLN A 49 20.39 23.04 12.14
N LEU A 50 20.31 22.65 10.87
CA LEU A 50 21.37 22.85 9.87
C LEU A 50 20.79 23.41 8.55
N PRO A 51 21.57 24.23 7.82
CA PRO A 51 21.15 24.85 6.57
C PRO A 51 21.39 23.97 5.34
N ALA A 52 20.82 24.43 4.23
CA ALA A 52 20.58 23.69 3.00
C ALA A 52 21.73 23.69 1.96
N LYS A 53 21.60 22.71 1.05
CA LYS A 53 22.13 22.57 -0.32
C LYS A 53 23.57 22.09 -0.50
N GLN A 54 23.73 21.01 -1.27
CA GLN A 54 24.15 21.08 -2.68
C GLN A 54 24.08 19.70 -3.35
N GLY A 55 23.72 19.70 -4.64
CA GLY A 55 23.64 18.51 -5.49
C GLY A 55 25.00 17.96 -5.87
N LYS A 56 25.07 16.64 -5.99
CA LYS A 56 26.20 15.87 -6.50
C LYS A 56 25.64 14.49 -6.84
N ASP A 57 26.00 13.97 -8.01
CA ASP A 57 25.57 12.67 -8.56
C ASP A 57 25.38 11.64 -7.45
N SER A 58 24.12 11.45 -7.04
CA SER A 58 23.81 10.68 -5.85
C SER A 58 24.07 9.23 -6.19
N MET A 59 25.01 8.58 -5.49
CA MET A 59 24.88 7.14 -5.29
C MET A 59 23.44 6.92 -4.81
N THR A 60 22.62 6.28 -5.63
CA THR A 60 21.23 5.96 -5.29
C THR A 60 21.28 5.22 -3.97
N THR A 61 20.84 5.85 -2.88
CA THR A 61 20.82 5.14 -1.59
C THR A 61 19.76 4.05 -1.68
N PRO A 62 19.87 2.97 -0.89
CA PRO A 62 18.78 2.00 -0.77
C PRO A 62 17.43 2.68 -0.47
N PHE A 63 17.44 3.77 0.30
CA PHE A 63 16.25 4.59 0.55
C PHE A 63 15.75 5.31 -0.70
N ASP A 64 16.64 5.88 -1.54
CA ASP A 64 16.25 6.50 -2.82
C ASP A 64 15.60 5.48 -3.77
N ALA A 65 16.12 4.25 -3.82
CA ALA A 65 15.54 3.17 -4.61
C ALA A 65 14.12 2.82 -4.13
N PHE A 66 13.90 2.81 -2.81
CA PHE A 66 12.56 2.65 -2.23
C PHE A 66 11.63 3.80 -2.61
N ILE A 67 12.06 5.06 -2.49
CA ILE A 67 11.24 6.24 -2.82
C ILE A 67 10.85 6.24 -4.31
N ASP A 68 11.78 5.89 -5.19
CA ASP A 68 11.52 5.78 -6.64
C ASP A 68 10.50 4.66 -6.95
N TRP A 69 10.69 3.46 -6.38
CA TRP A 69 9.72 2.37 -6.51
C TRP A 69 8.33 2.77 -5.99
N PHE A 70 8.26 3.37 -4.81
CA PHE A 70 7.01 3.81 -4.21
C PHE A 70 6.32 4.85 -5.11
N GLY A 71 7.07 5.81 -5.64
CA GLY A 71 6.57 6.85 -6.55
C GLY A 71 5.99 6.32 -7.86
N LYS A 72 6.48 5.16 -8.33
CA LYS A 72 6.00 4.49 -9.56
C LYS A 72 4.72 3.68 -9.37
N LEU A 73 4.28 3.45 -8.14
CA LEU A 73 3.03 2.74 -7.87
C LEU A 73 1.80 3.58 -8.30
N PRO A 74 0.72 2.95 -8.78
CA PRO A 74 -0.53 3.65 -9.04
C PRO A 74 -1.04 4.37 -7.78
N LEU A 75 -1.71 5.51 -7.96
CA LEU A 75 -2.10 6.40 -6.85
C LEU A 75 -2.85 5.66 -5.72
N LYS A 76 -3.82 4.82 -6.09
CA LYS A 76 -4.60 4.01 -5.15
C LYS A 76 -3.70 3.15 -4.26
N TYR A 77 -2.73 2.45 -4.85
CA TYR A 77 -1.83 1.56 -4.13
C TYR A 77 -0.78 2.32 -3.31
N ARG A 78 -0.35 3.50 -3.75
CA ARG A 78 0.44 4.40 -2.91
C ARG A 78 -0.31 4.80 -1.65
N GLN A 79 -1.59 5.16 -1.77
CA GLN A 79 -2.43 5.53 -0.64
C GLN A 79 -2.65 4.36 0.31
N ASP A 80 -3.02 3.20 -0.21
CA ASP A 80 -3.21 1.99 0.58
C ASP A 80 -1.92 1.62 1.33
N LEU A 81 -0.79 1.55 0.62
CA LEU A 81 0.49 1.19 1.22
C LEU A 81 0.96 2.22 2.27
N ALA A 82 0.90 3.51 1.96
CA ALA A 82 1.25 4.56 2.91
C ALA A 82 0.36 4.54 4.16
N SER A 83 -0.93 4.27 3.99
CA SER A 83 -1.88 4.17 5.11
C SER A 83 -1.54 2.99 6.03
N GLU A 84 -1.24 1.83 5.46
CA GLU A 84 -0.84 0.64 6.23
C GLU A 84 0.50 0.88 6.92
N VAL A 85 1.48 1.46 6.23
CA VAL A 85 2.79 1.82 6.80
C VAL A 85 2.63 2.81 7.96
N ALA A 86 1.85 3.88 7.79
CA ALA A 86 1.60 4.86 8.85
C ALA A 86 0.86 4.25 10.05
N SER A 87 0.02 3.24 9.81
CA SER A 87 -0.73 2.56 10.87
C SER A 87 0.13 1.55 11.65
N LEU A 88 1.17 0.99 11.01
CA LEU A 88 2.02 -0.07 11.58
C LEU A 88 3.37 0.44 12.08
N LEU A 89 3.88 1.54 11.56
CA LEU A 89 5.16 2.11 11.96
C LEU A 89 5.01 3.24 12.99
N PRO A 90 5.42 3.02 14.26
CA PRO A 90 5.48 4.10 15.22
C PRO A 90 6.46 5.19 14.75
N GLY A 91 6.12 6.45 14.98
CA GLY A 91 6.89 7.61 14.53
C GLY A 91 6.50 8.15 13.14
N ILE A 92 5.62 7.43 12.41
CA ILE A 92 4.94 7.93 11.21
C ILE A 92 3.55 8.46 11.60
N GLU A 93 3.52 9.71 12.04
CA GLU A 93 2.33 10.42 12.49
C GLU A 93 1.69 11.26 11.36
N VAL A 94 1.07 10.59 10.39
CA VAL A 94 0.29 11.25 9.32
C VAL A 94 -1.18 10.83 9.37
N ASN A 95 -2.07 11.78 9.10
CA ASN A 95 -3.49 11.53 9.10
C ASN A 95 -3.94 10.96 7.73
N PRO A 96 -4.39 9.69 7.65
CA PRO A 96 -4.79 9.06 6.39
C PRO A 96 -6.00 9.71 5.72
N TYR A 97 -6.80 10.49 6.47
CA TYR A 97 -7.97 11.19 5.96
C TYR A 97 -7.67 12.58 5.41
N HIS A 98 -6.43 13.05 5.53
CA HIS A 98 -6.04 14.38 5.05
C HIS A 98 -5.94 14.40 3.51
N ARG A 99 -6.41 15.48 2.87
CA ARG A 99 -6.42 15.60 1.39
C ARG A 99 -5.02 15.50 0.77
N LYS A 100 -3.99 15.90 1.52
CA LYS A 100 -2.58 15.83 1.12
C LYS A 100 -1.83 14.69 1.79
N PHE A 101 -2.54 13.64 2.21
CA PHE A 101 -1.96 12.52 2.96
C PHE A 101 -0.65 11.98 2.38
N LEU A 102 -0.58 11.75 1.06
CA LEU A 102 0.64 11.25 0.43
C LEU A 102 1.80 12.26 0.50
N ASP A 103 1.51 13.54 0.32
CA ASP A 103 2.53 14.59 0.43
C ASP A 103 3.04 14.69 1.88
N ASP A 104 2.13 14.58 2.85
CA ASP A 104 2.46 14.60 4.28
C ASP A 104 3.30 13.36 4.67
N PHE A 105 2.93 12.18 4.15
CA PHE A 105 3.66 10.93 4.33
C PHE A 105 5.07 11.02 3.75
N SER A 106 5.21 11.38 2.47
CA SER A 106 6.52 11.58 1.83
C SER A 106 7.34 12.66 2.55
N GLY A 107 6.70 13.75 2.96
CA GLY A 107 7.35 14.81 3.73
C GLY A 107 7.87 14.33 5.09
N GLN A 108 7.19 13.40 5.75
CA GLN A 108 7.65 12.81 7.00
C GLN A 108 8.83 11.87 6.80
N LEU A 109 8.81 11.04 5.76
CA LEU A 109 9.95 10.19 5.37
C LEU A 109 11.20 11.05 5.13
N ASP A 110 11.06 12.13 4.37
CA ASP A 110 12.14 13.09 4.11
C ASP A 110 12.66 13.77 5.38
N ARG A 111 11.77 14.11 6.32
CA ARG A 111 12.17 14.71 7.60
C ARG A 111 12.98 13.73 8.44
N ILE A 112 12.58 12.45 8.49
CA ILE A 112 13.32 11.42 9.24
C ILE A 112 14.69 11.20 8.58
N ARG A 113 14.73 11.05 7.26
CA ARG A 113 15.98 10.93 6.48
C ARG A 113 16.96 12.07 6.78
N LYS A 114 16.47 13.30 6.85
CA LYS A 114 17.29 14.50 7.13
C LYS A 114 17.82 14.58 8.57
N LYS A 115 17.38 13.73 9.50
CA LYS A 115 17.94 13.67 10.87
C LYS A 115 19.34 13.07 10.90
N GLY A 116 19.63 12.14 9.99
CA GLY A 116 20.92 11.49 9.91
C GLY A 116 20.84 10.10 9.25
N HIS A 117 22.01 9.56 8.91
CA HIS A 117 22.12 8.25 8.27
C HIS A 117 21.67 7.10 9.16
N ARG A 118 21.78 7.25 10.49
CA ARG A 118 21.32 6.25 11.46
C ARG A 118 19.80 6.14 11.47
N GLU A 119 19.11 7.28 11.44
CA GLU A 119 17.65 7.36 11.35
C GLU A 119 17.15 6.86 9.99
N GLU A 120 17.82 7.21 8.90
CA GLU A 120 17.53 6.69 7.55
C GLU A 120 17.68 5.16 7.50
N TYR A 121 18.75 4.61 8.08
CA TYR A 121 18.98 3.17 8.18
C TYR A 121 17.87 2.46 8.97
N GLY A 122 17.58 2.93 10.18
CA GLY A 122 16.53 2.36 11.03
C GLY A 122 15.15 2.41 10.35
N LEU A 123 14.83 3.55 9.74
CA LEU A 123 13.59 3.72 8.98
C LEU A 123 13.51 2.73 7.81
N LEU A 124 14.60 2.56 7.06
CA LEU A 124 14.61 1.65 5.92
C LEU A 124 14.38 0.20 6.32
N LEU A 125 15.03 -0.26 7.39
CA LEU A 125 14.80 -1.62 7.92
C LEU A 125 13.35 -1.82 8.35
N CYS A 126 12.77 -0.85 9.05
CA CYS A 126 11.39 -0.88 9.48
C CYS A 126 10.41 -0.88 8.29
N ILE A 127 10.63 0.00 7.31
CA ILE A 127 9.81 0.06 6.10
C ILE A 127 9.86 -1.26 5.33
N ARG A 128 11.06 -1.82 5.14
CA ARG A 128 11.23 -3.10 4.45
C ARG A 128 10.39 -4.19 5.12
N ALA A 129 10.58 -4.39 6.43
CA ALA A 129 9.86 -5.42 7.18
C ALA A 129 8.33 -5.22 7.17
N VAL A 130 7.87 -3.97 7.24
CA VAL A 130 6.43 -3.66 7.20
C VAL A 130 5.86 -3.90 5.82
N ILE A 131 6.55 -3.50 4.74
CA ILE A 131 6.07 -3.73 3.38
C ILE A 131 6.06 -5.23 3.06
N ASP A 132 7.10 -5.98 3.45
CA ASP A 132 7.11 -7.45 3.32
C ASP A 132 5.83 -8.05 3.92
N ARG A 133 5.50 -7.66 5.16
CA ARG A 133 4.29 -8.12 5.86
C ARG A 133 3.00 -7.68 5.17
N ILE A 134 2.93 -6.45 4.65
CA ILE A 134 1.74 -5.97 3.94
C ILE A 134 1.54 -6.75 2.64
N VAL A 135 2.58 -6.92 1.84
CA VAL A 135 2.53 -7.67 0.58
C VAL A 135 2.11 -9.12 0.84
N GLU A 136 2.70 -9.78 1.84
CA GLU A 136 2.32 -11.14 2.24
C GLU A 136 0.84 -11.21 2.66
N SER A 137 0.39 -10.28 3.52
CA SER A 137 -1.00 -10.25 3.99
C SER A 137 -1.97 -10.01 2.84
N LYS A 138 -1.70 -9.03 1.96
CA LYS A 138 -2.58 -8.73 0.82
C LYS A 138 -2.62 -9.90 -0.17
N ASN A 139 -1.50 -10.55 -0.44
CA ASN A 139 -1.51 -11.72 -1.33
C ASN A 139 -2.33 -12.86 -0.71
N ARG A 140 -2.15 -13.14 0.59
CA ARG A 140 -2.92 -14.16 1.31
C ARG A 140 -4.41 -13.82 1.42
N GLU A 141 -4.77 -12.57 1.70
CA GLU A 141 -6.16 -12.11 1.76
C GLU A 141 -6.88 -12.29 0.41
N ASN A 142 -6.14 -12.25 -0.69
CA ASN A 142 -6.66 -12.50 -2.02
C ASN A 142 -6.47 -13.97 -2.46
N GLU A 143 -5.92 -14.86 -1.63
CA GLU A 143 -5.96 -16.30 -1.90
C GLU A 143 -7.43 -16.76 -1.83
N GLY A 144 -7.93 -17.33 -2.94
CA GLY A 144 -9.34 -17.70 -3.06
C GLY A 144 -10.25 -16.60 -3.62
N TRP A 145 -9.69 -15.54 -4.21
CA TRP A 145 -10.44 -14.50 -4.92
C TRP A 145 -11.43 -15.06 -5.96
N GLU A 146 -11.12 -16.22 -6.56
CA GLU A 146 -11.98 -16.91 -7.54
C GLU A 146 -13.33 -17.30 -6.91
N LYS A 147 -13.32 -17.92 -5.72
CA LYS A 147 -14.54 -18.32 -5.00
C LYS A 147 -15.36 -17.10 -4.57
N GLU A 148 -14.68 -16.04 -4.11
CA GLU A 148 -15.35 -14.80 -3.72
C GLU A 148 -15.98 -14.11 -4.93
N LYS A 149 -15.28 -14.07 -6.06
CA LYS A 149 -15.80 -13.57 -7.33
C LYS A 149 -17.03 -14.38 -7.78
N GLU A 150 -16.95 -15.70 -7.77
CA GLU A 150 -18.08 -16.57 -8.17
C GLU A 150 -19.32 -16.30 -7.29
N ALA A 151 -19.14 -16.19 -5.97
CA ALA A 151 -20.23 -15.86 -5.06
C ALA A 151 -20.85 -14.48 -5.34
N LEU A 152 -20.03 -13.48 -5.65
CA LEU A 152 -20.49 -12.14 -6.02
C LEU A 152 -21.21 -12.15 -7.38
N ASP A 153 -20.69 -12.87 -8.37
CA ASP A 153 -21.31 -13.02 -9.69
C ASP A 153 -22.69 -13.70 -9.59
N GLU A 154 -22.82 -14.73 -8.75
CA GLU A 154 -24.11 -15.37 -8.46
C GLU A 154 -25.08 -14.42 -7.76
N LEU A 155 -24.62 -13.69 -6.75
CA LEU A 155 -25.45 -12.72 -6.04
C LEU A 155 -25.90 -11.57 -6.97
N ALA A 156 -25.03 -11.12 -7.87
CA ALA A 156 -25.37 -10.12 -8.88
C ALA A 156 -26.46 -10.63 -9.84
N LYS A 157 -26.41 -11.90 -10.26
CA LYS A 157 -27.44 -12.52 -11.11
C LYS A 157 -28.78 -12.62 -10.38
N ILE A 158 -28.78 -12.99 -9.09
CA ILE A 158 -30.00 -13.12 -8.29
C ILE A 158 -30.64 -11.75 -8.03
N THR A 159 -29.82 -10.75 -7.69
CA THR A 159 -30.30 -9.42 -7.30
C THR A 159 -30.50 -8.47 -8.47
N GLY A 160 -29.92 -8.77 -9.64
CA GLY A 160 -29.83 -7.84 -10.76
C GLY A 160 -28.93 -6.61 -10.47
N SER A 161 -28.12 -6.65 -9.42
CA SER A 161 -27.34 -5.51 -8.97
C SER A 161 -26.05 -5.32 -9.78
N CYS A 162 -25.98 -4.20 -10.49
CA CYS A 162 -24.78 -3.79 -11.22
C CYS A 162 -23.59 -3.50 -10.29
N SER A 163 -23.83 -2.97 -9.08
CA SER A 163 -22.74 -2.68 -8.14
C SER A 163 -22.04 -3.95 -7.64
N ILE A 164 -22.81 -5.03 -7.44
CA ILE A 164 -22.26 -6.34 -7.03
C ILE A 164 -21.46 -6.94 -8.19
N ALA A 165 -21.95 -6.83 -9.44
CA ALA A 165 -21.22 -7.28 -10.63
C ALA A 165 -19.88 -6.54 -10.79
N VAL A 166 -19.86 -5.22 -10.53
CA VAL A 166 -18.62 -4.44 -10.54
C VAL A 166 -17.66 -4.93 -9.45
N GLN A 167 -18.15 -5.17 -8.22
CA GLN A 167 -17.31 -5.71 -7.14
C GLN A 167 -16.70 -7.07 -7.48
N ALA A 168 -17.45 -7.97 -8.12
CA ALA A 168 -16.93 -9.25 -8.61
C ALA A 168 -15.76 -9.05 -9.60
N SER A 169 -15.91 -8.13 -10.55
CA SER A 169 -14.85 -7.79 -11.52
C SER A 169 -13.62 -7.16 -10.86
N GLU A 170 -13.83 -6.32 -9.85
CA GLU A 170 -12.76 -5.64 -9.13
C GLU A 170 -11.90 -6.62 -8.31
N LYS A 171 -12.45 -7.74 -7.83
CA LYS A 171 -11.69 -8.74 -7.06
C LYS A 171 -10.55 -9.37 -7.87
N ALA A 172 -10.84 -9.78 -9.11
CA ALA A 172 -9.83 -10.34 -10.00
C ALA A 172 -8.72 -9.33 -10.30
N MET A 173 -9.10 -8.08 -10.55
CA MET A 173 -8.17 -7.00 -10.82
C MET A 173 -7.29 -6.71 -9.60
N GLN A 174 -7.88 -6.56 -8.42
CA GLN A 174 -7.15 -6.31 -7.17
C GLN A 174 -6.12 -7.40 -6.86
N TYR A 175 -6.47 -8.69 -7.04
CA TYR A 175 -5.52 -9.78 -6.88
C TYR A 175 -4.33 -9.63 -7.84
N SER A 176 -4.61 -9.44 -9.13
CA SER A 176 -3.55 -9.33 -10.15
C SER A 176 -2.61 -8.13 -9.90
N GLU A 177 -3.16 -7.01 -9.43
CA GLU A 177 -2.40 -5.80 -9.13
C GLU A 177 -1.53 -5.97 -7.87
N TRP A 178 -2.07 -6.54 -6.78
CA TRP A 178 -1.29 -6.80 -5.57
C TRP A 178 -0.18 -7.83 -5.79
N LYS A 179 -0.45 -8.86 -6.60
CA LYS A 179 0.56 -9.83 -6.99
C LYS A 179 1.72 -9.17 -7.75
N ALA A 180 1.40 -8.35 -8.76
CA ALA A 180 2.40 -7.61 -9.52
C ALA A 180 3.19 -6.60 -8.66
N ILE A 181 2.54 -5.97 -7.68
CA ILE A 181 3.22 -5.11 -6.70
C ILE A 181 4.21 -5.93 -5.87
N GLY A 182 3.80 -7.11 -5.41
CA GLY A 182 4.66 -8.01 -4.65
C GLY A 182 5.87 -8.50 -5.46
N GLU A 183 5.68 -8.85 -6.73
CA GLU A 183 6.78 -9.22 -7.63
C GLU A 183 7.79 -8.09 -7.79
N LYS A 184 7.33 -6.86 -8.07
CA LYS A 184 8.20 -5.67 -8.17
C LYS A 184 8.88 -5.30 -6.86
N TRP A 185 8.20 -5.53 -5.74
CA TRP A 185 8.78 -5.32 -4.42
C TRP A 185 9.94 -6.31 -4.18
N ASN A 186 9.74 -7.59 -4.48
CA ASN A 186 10.78 -8.60 -4.35
C ASN A 186 11.98 -8.31 -5.26
N GLU A 187 11.74 -7.86 -6.50
CA GLU A 187 12.81 -7.41 -7.40
C GLU A 187 13.63 -6.26 -6.80
N LEU A 188 12.97 -5.26 -6.21
CA LEU A 188 13.64 -4.15 -5.53
C LEU A 188 14.44 -4.66 -4.33
N VAL A 189 13.88 -5.59 -3.55
CA VAL A 189 14.55 -6.18 -2.39
C VAL A 189 15.83 -6.89 -2.83
N ASP A 190 15.76 -7.75 -3.83
CA ASP A 190 16.90 -8.51 -4.33
C ASP A 190 18.00 -7.62 -4.92
N GLN A 191 17.63 -6.50 -5.54
CA GLN A 191 18.58 -5.61 -6.20
C GLN A 191 19.21 -4.59 -5.25
N SER A 192 18.42 -4.00 -4.34
CA SER A 192 18.80 -2.77 -3.64
C SER A 192 18.52 -2.78 -2.14
N LEU A 193 17.62 -3.65 -1.64
CA LEU A 193 17.24 -3.70 -0.22
C LEU A 193 17.60 -5.02 0.46
N THR A 194 18.57 -5.77 -0.09
CA THR A 194 19.12 -6.94 0.62
C THR A 194 19.79 -6.49 1.92
N GLN A 195 19.77 -7.36 2.92
CA GLN A 195 20.42 -7.07 4.21
C GLN A 195 21.88 -6.61 4.01
N ASP A 196 22.64 -7.35 3.20
CA ASP A 196 24.03 -7.03 2.87
C ASP A 196 24.18 -5.70 2.12
N ALA A 197 23.24 -5.32 1.25
CA ALA A 197 23.29 -4.03 0.55
C ALA A 197 23.05 -2.87 1.53
N ILE A 198 22.05 -3.00 2.41
CA ILE A 198 21.72 -1.99 3.41
C ILE A 198 22.86 -1.83 4.42
N GLU A 199 23.43 -2.94 4.90
CA GLU A 199 24.56 -2.94 5.84
C GLU A 199 25.81 -2.32 5.21
N ARG A 200 26.17 -2.71 3.99
CA ARG A 200 27.31 -2.11 3.27
C ARG A 200 27.15 -0.62 3.08
N TRP A 201 25.95 -0.17 2.70
CA TRP A 201 25.65 1.26 2.60
C TRP A 201 25.83 1.95 3.96
N HIS A 202 25.23 1.41 5.03
CA HIS A 202 25.32 1.99 6.38
C HIS A 202 26.77 2.11 6.86
N HIS A 203 27.59 1.07 6.65
CA HIS A 203 29.01 1.11 6.99
C HIS A 203 29.79 2.15 6.15
N SER A 204 29.43 2.34 4.89
CA SER A 204 30.09 3.35 4.03
C SER A 204 29.82 4.80 4.46
N VAL A 205 28.65 5.07 5.06
CA VAL A 205 28.25 6.40 5.54
C VAL A 205 28.47 6.60 7.04
N SER A 206 28.82 5.55 7.79
CA SER A 206 29.19 5.60 9.20
C SER A 206 30.59 5.02 9.45
N PRO A 207 31.69 5.72 9.06
CA PRO A 207 33.05 5.21 9.20
C PRO A 207 33.52 5.03 10.66
N ALA A 208 32.74 5.48 11.65
CA ALA A 208 33.12 5.47 13.06
C ALA A 208 32.60 4.21 13.78
N ALA A 209 33.25 3.06 13.54
CA ALA A 209 33.24 1.92 14.46
C ALA A 209 34.51 1.03 14.38
N HIS A 210 35.55 1.48 13.67
CA HIS A 210 36.86 0.83 13.67
C HIS A 210 37.97 1.82 14.06
N ILE A 211 37.86 2.38 15.27
CA ILE A 211 39.02 2.90 16.00
C ILE A 211 38.89 2.44 17.45
N VAL A 212 39.71 1.43 17.76
CA VAL A 212 40.08 0.81 19.05
C VAL A 212 39.06 -0.12 19.70
#